data_AF-A0A7W0NRS5-F1
#
_entry.id   AF-A0A7W0NRS5-F1
#
_cell.length_a   1.000
_cell.length_b   1.000
_cell.length_c   1.000
_cell.angle_alpha   90.00
_cell.angle_beta   90.00
_cell.angle_gamma   90.00
#
_symmetry.space_group_name_H-M   'P 1'
#
loop_
_entity.id
_entity.type
_entity.pdbx_description
1 polymer ?
#
loop_
_entity_poly.entity_id
_entity_poly.type
_entity_poly.pdbx_seq_one_letter_code
_entity_poly.pdbx_strand_id
1 'polypeptide(L)'
;MNEAFVTQNKLFRIRVTTYAENPGFVPGAYYVFESARLSSTDWHRIAVFRHDDPVPIPRDQIRFISDKIAYVFMGWVYAVTTDAGTNWSVWEAPGKIQNYRLIQDVELRGTGVGTMRCEVIASRGYETQEFKTDDYGRTWERDTSNPYVGSQAAGASLRVY
;
A
#
# COMPACT_ATOMS: atom_id res chain seq x y z
N MET A 1 12.69 19.44 -3.64
CA MET A 1 13.32 18.55 -4.64
C MET A 1 12.50 17.29 -4.66
N ASN A 2 12.09 16.81 -5.83
CA ASN A 2 11.30 15.58 -5.93
C ASN A 2 12.25 14.38 -5.96
N GLU A 3 12.00 13.35 -5.14
CA GLU A 3 12.68 12.07 -5.24
C GLU A 3 11.86 11.15 -6.15
N ALA A 4 12.53 10.37 -6.99
CA ALA A 4 11.89 9.32 -7.78
C ALA A 4 12.64 8.00 -7.57
N PHE A 5 11.88 6.92 -7.38
CA PHE A 5 12.36 5.55 -7.32
C PHE A 5 11.75 4.75 -8.46
N VAL A 6 12.55 3.94 -9.14
CA VAL A 6 12.11 3.05 -10.22
C VAL A 6 12.59 1.64 -9.91
N THR A 7 11.70 0.66 -10.03
CA THR A 7 12.00 -0.76 -9.97
C THR A 7 11.29 -1.51 -11.10
N GLN A 8 11.76 -2.69 -11.47
CA GLN A 8 11.26 -3.42 -12.63
C GLN A 8 11.44 -4.93 -12.53
N ASN A 9 10.64 -5.66 -13.29
CA ASN A 9 10.87 -7.06 -13.63
C ASN A 9 11.22 -7.17 -15.13
N LYS A 10 10.95 -8.33 -15.77
CA LYS A 10 11.27 -8.55 -17.20
C LYS A 10 10.28 -7.92 -18.18
N LEU A 11 9.07 -7.54 -17.75
CA LEU A 11 8.01 -7.09 -18.66
C LEU A 11 7.61 -5.63 -18.43
N PHE A 12 7.70 -5.14 -17.19
CA PHE A 12 7.29 -3.78 -16.86
C PHE A 12 8.09 -3.19 -15.70
N ARG A 13 7.93 -1.88 -15.55
CA ARG A 13 8.56 -1.06 -14.52
C ARG A 13 7.50 -0.26 -13.76
N ILE A 14 7.79 -0.01 -12.49
CA ILE A 14 6.99 0.81 -11.59
C ILE A 14 7.85 1.97 -11.13
N ARG A 15 7.28 3.17 -11.15
CA ARG A 15 7.90 4.40 -10.66
C ARG A 15 7.06 4.95 -9.52
N VAL A 16 7.74 5.44 -8.48
CA VAL A 16 7.14 6.26 -7.44
C VAL A 16 7.86 7.59 -7.43
N THR A 17 7.11 8.69 -7.53
CA THR A 17 7.65 10.05 -7.43
C THR A 17 7.02 10.74 -6.24
N THR A 18 7.83 11.25 -5.32
CA THR A 18 7.37 12.11 -4.22
C THR A 18 7.45 13.57 -4.65
N TYR A 19 6.41 14.31 -4.30
CA TYR A 19 6.27 15.73 -4.52
C TYR A 19 6.04 16.40 -3.17
N ALA A 20 6.85 17.42 -2.88
CA ALA A 20 6.62 18.26 -1.72
C ALA A 20 5.37 19.12 -1.95
N GLU A 21 4.49 19.19 -0.96
CA GLU A 21 3.47 20.22 -0.89
C GLU A 21 4.08 21.47 -0.23
N ASN A 22 3.89 22.63 -0.86
CA ASN A 22 4.50 23.92 -0.46
C ASN A 22 4.09 24.38 0.96
N PRO A 23 4.80 25.34 1.58
CA PRO A 23 5.10 25.37 3.01
C PRO A 23 3.96 25.96 3.84
N GLY A 24 2.98 25.13 4.17
CA GLY A 24 2.21 25.33 5.40
C GLY A 24 3.06 25.01 6.63
N PHE A 25 2.49 25.21 7.83
CA PHE A 25 3.17 24.92 9.11
C PHE A 25 3.65 23.46 9.23
N VAL A 26 3.09 22.56 8.43
CA VAL A 26 3.54 21.17 8.24
C VAL A 26 3.74 20.93 6.74
N PRO A 27 4.96 20.60 6.26
CA PRO A 27 5.21 20.38 4.84
C PRO A 27 4.67 19.00 4.43
N GLY A 28 3.49 18.95 3.82
CA GLY A 28 2.94 17.69 3.29
C GLY A 28 3.72 17.12 2.11
N ALA A 29 3.38 15.89 1.73
CA ALA A 29 3.89 15.25 0.52
C ALA A 29 2.80 14.42 -0.17
N TYR A 30 2.92 14.25 -1.48
CA TYR A 30 2.15 13.25 -2.21
C TYR A 30 3.04 12.39 -3.10
N TYR A 31 2.64 11.13 -3.24
CA TYR A 31 3.33 10.07 -3.95
C TYR A 31 2.49 9.69 -5.14
N VAL A 32 3.08 9.71 -6.31
CA VAL A 32 2.44 9.26 -7.54
C VAL A 32 3.08 7.93 -7.94
N PHE A 33 2.25 6.89 -7.98
CA PHE A 33 2.62 5.57 -8.46
C PHE A 33 2.27 5.45 -9.94
N GLU A 34 3.20 4.99 -10.75
CA GLU A 34 3.04 4.86 -12.19
C GLU A 34 3.64 3.54 -12.68
N SER A 35 3.08 2.98 -13.76
CA SER A 35 3.66 1.84 -14.47
C SER A 35 3.87 2.13 -15.95
N ALA A 36 4.85 1.43 -16.52
CA ALA A 36 5.05 1.38 -17.97
C ALA A 36 5.55 -0.02 -18.34
N ARG A 37 5.15 -0.53 -19.51
CA ARG A 37 5.82 -1.70 -20.10
C ARG A 37 7.27 -1.35 -20.40
N LEU A 38 8.19 -2.31 -20.32
CA LEU A 38 9.60 -2.05 -20.64
C LEU A 38 9.82 -1.61 -22.09
N SER A 39 8.94 -2.04 -23.00
CA SER A 39 8.95 -1.65 -24.40
C SER A 39 8.32 -0.28 -24.67
N SER A 40 7.83 0.43 -23.64
CA SER A 40 7.12 1.70 -23.77
C SER A 40 7.74 2.79 -22.89
N THR A 41 7.73 4.02 -23.40
CA THR A 41 8.04 5.24 -22.63
C THR A 41 6.81 5.84 -21.95
N ASP A 42 5.63 5.31 -22.25
CA ASP A 42 4.37 5.86 -21.78
C ASP A 42 4.08 5.36 -20.36
N TRP A 43 4.12 6.30 -19.42
CA TRP A 43 3.80 6.06 -18.02
C TRP A 43 2.31 6.27 -17.79
N HIS A 44 1.67 5.28 -17.17
CA HIS A 44 0.28 5.37 -16.75
C HIS A 44 0.22 5.48 -15.23
N ARG A 45 -0.61 6.41 -14.74
CA ARG A 45 -0.84 6.60 -13.31
C ARG A 45 -1.62 5.41 -12.75
N ILE A 46 -1.09 4.81 -11.67
CA ILE A 46 -1.72 3.73 -10.91
C ILE A 46 -2.58 4.33 -9.80
N ALA A 47 -1.95 5.11 -8.92
CA ALA A 47 -2.57 5.68 -7.73
C ALA A 47 -1.82 6.93 -7.26
N VAL A 48 -2.49 7.72 -6.42
CA VAL A 48 -1.88 8.86 -5.70
C VAL A 48 -2.14 8.66 -4.22
N PHE A 49 -1.09 8.79 -3.41
CA PHE A 49 -1.22 8.81 -1.96
C PHE A 49 -0.73 10.16 -1.44
N ARG A 50 -1.52 10.81 -0.58
CA ARG A 50 -1.19 12.12 0.00
C ARG A 50 -1.16 11.99 1.51
N HIS A 51 -0.16 12.60 2.14
CA HIS A 51 -0.08 12.68 3.59
C HIS A 51 0.66 13.93 4.08
N ASP A 52 0.42 14.28 5.33
CA ASP A 52 0.94 15.53 5.90
C ASP A 52 2.41 15.45 6.37
N ASP A 53 2.96 14.24 6.52
CA ASP A 53 4.32 14.01 7.04
C ASP A 53 5.21 13.30 6.02
N PRO A 54 6.18 13.95 5.37
CA PRO A 54 6.94 13.36 4.28
C PRO A 54 7.74 12.14 4.78
N VAL A 55 7.42 10.95 4.26
CA VAL A 55 8.18 9.72 4.53
C VAL A 55 9.04 9.31 3.32
N PRO A 56 10.14 8.57 3.53
CA PRO A 56 10.89 7.99 2.42
C PRO A 56 9.99 7.13 1.52
N ILE A 57 10.30 7.07 0.22
CA ILE A 57 9.58 6.20 -0.71
C ILE A 57 9.67 4.74 -0.20
N PRO A 58 8.55 4.04 0.01
CA PRO A 58 8.56 2.70 0.59
C PRO A 58 8.94 1.63 -0.45
N ARG A 59 10.24 1.46 -0.68
CA ARG A 59 10.78 0.59 -1.74
C ARG A 59 10.41 -0.88 -1.57
N ASP A 60 10.22 -1.33 -0.34
CA ASP A 60 9.84 -2.69 0.06
C ASP A 60 8.33 -2.98 -0.07
N GLN A 61 7.52 -1.93 -0.27
CA GLN A 61 6.07 -2.03 -0.51
C GLN A 61 5.74 -2.16 -2.01
N ILE A 62 6.75 -2.32 -2.87
CA ILE A 62 6.62 -2.67 -4.29
C ILE A 62 7.17 -4.08 -4.49
N ARG A 63 6.31 -5.03 -4.82
CA ARG A 63 6.67 -6.44 -4.88
C ARG A 63 6.21 -7.09 -6.18
N PHE A 64 7.11 -7.82 -6.82
CA PHE A 64 6.82 -8.62 -8.01
C PHE A 64 6.65 -10.08 -7.61
N ILE A 65 5.49 -10.66 -7.90
CA ILE A 65 5.22 -12.09 -7.69
C ILE A 65 5.68 -12.91 -8.90
N SER A 66 5.51 -12.34 -10.09
CA SER A 66 5.95 -12.94 -11.36
C SER A 66 6.26 -11.85 -12.38
N ASP A 67 6.60 -12.26 -13.61
CA ASP A 67 6.78 -11.33 -14.73
C ASP A 67 5.50 -10.54 -15.06
N LYS A 68 4.31 -11.07 -14.74
CA LYS A 68 3.03 -10.42 -15.03
C LYS A 68 2.33 -9.82 -13.82
N ILE A 69 2.72 -10.22 -12.61
CA ILE A 69 2.01 -9.90 -11.38
C ILE A 69 2.90 -9.08 -10.46
N ALA A 70 2.44 -7.89 -10.08
CA ALA A 70 3.03 -7.09 -9.03
C ALA A 70 1.96 -6.33 -8.27
N TYR A 71 2.32 -5.92 -7.06
CA TYR A 71 1.50 -5.03 -6.26
C TYR A 71 2.34 -3.94 -5.62
N VAL A 72 1.64 -2.85 -5.30
CA VAL A 72 2.14 -1.73 -4.52
C VAL A 72 1.17 -1.45 -3.39
N PHE A 73 1.68 -1.00 -2.25
CA PHE A 73 0.83 -0.42 -1.22
C PHE A 73 1.53 0.77 -0.56
N MET A 74 0.73 1.68 0.00
CA MET A 74 1.19 2.78 0.84
C MET A 74 0.01 3.34 1.64
N GLY A 75 0.17 3.45 2.96
CA GLY A 75 -0.89 3.94 3.85
C GLY A 75 -2.15 3.10 3.74
N TRP A 76 -3.25 3.67 3.24
CA TRP A 76 -4.52 2.96 3.05
C TRP A 76 -4.79 2.56 1.59
N VAL A 77 -3.81 2.70 0.70
CA VAL A 77 -3.93 2.42 -0.73
C VAL A 77 -3.17 1.14 -1.07
N TYR A 78 -3.83 0.24 -1.78
CA TYR A 78 -3.26 -0.96 -2.37
C TYR A 78 -3.57 -0.97 -3.87
N ALA A 79 -2.64 -1.40 -4.70
CA ALA A 79 -2.90 -1.62 -6.10
C ALA A 79 -2.18 -2.87 -6.62
N VAL A 80 -2.85 -3.61 -7.51
CA VAL A 80 -2.32 -4.84 -8.11
C VAL A 80 -2.51 -4.86 -9.62
N THR A 81 -1.53 -5.41 -10.31
CA THR A 81 -1.64 -5.79 -11.73
C THR A 81 -1.42 -7.29 -11.86
N THR A 82 -2.11 -7.90 -12.83
CA THR A 82 -1.91 -9.30 -13.21
C THR A 82 -1.61 -9.46 -14.71
N ASP A 83 -1.38 -8.35 -15.41
CA ASP A 83 -1.21 -8.30 -16.87
C ASP A 83 -0.01 -7.45 -17.28
N ALA A 84 1.07 -7.57 -16.50
CA ALA A 84 2.34 -6.89 -16.70
C ALA A 84 2.22 -5.35 -16.71
N GLY A 85 1.46 -4.81 -15.75
CA GLY A 85 1.33 -3.37 -15.55
C GLY A 85 0.51 -2.66 -16.61
N THR A 86 -0.33 -3.39 -17.36
CA THR A 86 -1.21 -2.80 -18.37
C THR A 86 -2.46 -2.23 -17.71
N ASN A 87 -3.08 -3.03 -16.83
CA ASN A 87 -4.22 -2.62 -16.01
C ASN A 87 -3.89 -2.83 -14.54
N TRP A 88 -4.46 -1.96 -13.70
CA TRP A 88 -4.32 -2.00 -12.26
C TRP A 88 -5.69 -1.99 -11.59
N SER A 89 -5.88 -2.88 -10.63
CA SER A 89 -6.99 -2.81 -9.68
C SER A 89 -6.51 -2.07 -8.45
N VAL A 90 -7.21 -1.02 -8.05
CA VAL A 90 -6.87 -0.19 -6.89
C VAL A 90 -7.92 -0.43 -5.81
N TRP A 91 -7.44 -0.72 -4.60
CA TRP A 91 -8.23 -0.77 -3.39
C TRP A 91 -7.82 0.38 -2.48
N GLU A 92 -8.81 1.09 -1.94
CA GLU A 92 -8.61 2.10 -0.92
C GLU A 92 -9.45 1.75 0.29
N ALA A 93 -8.86 1.90 1.47
CA ALA A 93 -9.61 1.67 2.70
C ALA A 93 -10.77 2.70 2.82
N PRO A 94 -11.95 2.29 3.29
CA PRO A 94 -13.08 3.20 3.49
C PRO A 94 -12.73 4.29 4.50
N GLY A 95 -13.18 5.52 4.25
CA GLY A 95 -12.70 6.75 4.92
C GLY A 95 -12.57 6.70 6.44
N LYS A 96 -13.45 6.00 7.16
CA LYS A 96 -13.41 5.91 8.63
C LYS A 96 -12.16 5.21 9.19
N ILE A 97 -11.49 4.38 8.39
CA ILE A 97 -10.29 3.63 8.80
C ILE A 97 -9.02 4.16 8.12
N GLN A 98 -9.11 5.26 7.37
CA GLN A 98 -7.92 5.83 6.73
C GLN A 98 -6.94 6.32 7.80
N ASN A 99 -5.73 5.79 7.71
CA ASN A 99 -4.61 5.95 8.63
C ASN A 99 -3.34 5.83 7.77
N TYR A 100 -2.41 6.78 7.89
CA TYR A 100 -1.19 6.80 7.07
C TYR A 100 -0.28 5.57 7.26
N ARG A 101 -0.49 4.79 8.32
CA ARG A 101 0.19 3.52 8.63
C ARG A 101 -0.73 2.31 8.51
N LEU A 102 -1.88 2.44 7.84
CA LEU A 102 -2.91 1.40 7.85
C LEU A 102 -2.38 0.07 7.34
N ILE A 103 -1.96 -0.04 6.08
CA ILE A 103 -1.42 -1.28 5.54
C ILE A 103 0.02 -1.43 6.04
N GLN A 104 0.26 -2.42 6.90
CA GLN A 104 1.59 -2.73 7.42
C GLN A 104 2.34 -3.71 6.52
N ASP A 105 1.63 -4.72 6.02
CA ASP A 105 2.21 -5.74 5.16
C ASP A 105 1.15 -6.39 4.29
N VAL A 106 1.58 -6.90 3.13
CA VAL A 106 0.76 -7.67 2.21
C VAL A 106 1.55 -8.89 1.77
N GLU A 107 1.01 -10.08 2.01
CA GLU A 107 1.58 -11.33 1.55
C GLU A 107 0.65 -11.96 0.52
N LEU A 108 1.12 -12.07 -0.72
CA LEU A 108 0.39 -12.73 -1.80
C LEU A 108 1.17 -13.95 -2.31
N ARG A 109 0.44 -15.03 -2.59
CA ARG A 109 0.96 -16.23 -3.25
C ARG A 109 0.70 -16.17 -4.76
N GLY A 110 1.46 -16.93 -5.53
CA GLY A 110 1.27 -17.06 -6.99
C GLY A 110 -0.05 -17.69 -7.43
N THR A 111 -0.91 -18.09 -6.47
CA THR A 111 -2.27 -18.61 -6.71
C THR A 111 -3.35 -17.55 -6.60
N GLY A 112 -3.03 -16.33 -6.17
CA GLY A 112 -4.02 -15.26 -5.89
C GLY A 112 -4.41 -15.14 -4.42
N VAL A 113 -4.15 -16.18 -3.63
CA VAL A 113 -4.44 -16.18 -2.19
C VAL A 113 -3.44 -15.33 -1.44
N GLY A 114 -3.93 -14.52 -0.50
CA GLY A 114 -3.05 -13.77 0.38
C GLY A 114 -3.76 -13.02 1.51
N THR A 115 -2.95 -12.29 2.27
CA THR A 115 -3.36 -11.52 3.44
C THR A 115 -2.84 -10.09 3.38
N MET A 116 -3.60 -9.16 3.96
CA MET A 116 -3.20 -7.78 4.21
C MET A 116 -3.33 -7.54 5.70
N ARG A 117 -2.22 -7.23 6.36
CA ARG A 117 -2.20 -6.88 7.78
C ARG A 117 -2.29 -5.37 7.94
N CYS A 118 -3.16 -4.93 8.83
CA CYS A 118 -3.42 -3.54 9.08
C CYS A 118 -3.05 -3.11 10.51
N GLU A 119 -2.47 -1.92 10.65
CA GLU A 119 -2.32 -1.23 11.93
C GLU A 119 -3.67 -0.70 12.36
N VAL A 120 -4.17 -1.23 13.47
CA VAL A 120 -5.44 -0.84 14.06
C VAL A 120 -5.21 0.15 15.20
N ILE A 121 -5.97 1.23 15.20
CA ILE A 121 -6.03 2.19 16.30
C ILE A 121 -7.01 1.64 17.33
N ALA A 122 -6.47 1.11 18.42
CA ALA A 122 -7.20 0.46 19.50
C ALA A 122 -8.47 1.22 19.95
N SER A 123 -8.38 2.56 20.04
CA SER A 123 -9.46 3.42 20.50
C SER A 123 -10.66 3.50 19.54
N ARG A 124 -10.53 3.03 18.29
CA ARG A 124 -11.63 3.01 17.32
C ARG A 124 -12.51 1.78 17.47
N GLY A 125 -11.99 0.65 17.94
CA GLY A 125 -12.79 -0.53 18.32
C GLY A 125 -13.52 -1.28 17.17
N TYR A 126 -13.48 -0.77 15.93
CA TYR A 126 -14.12 -1.39 14.76
C TYR A 126 -13.14 -1.71 13.61
N GLU A 127 -11.83 -1.51 13.83
CA GLU A 127 -10.83 -1.73 12.79
C GLU A 127 -10.47 -3.20 12.65
N THR A 128 -10.25 -3.62 11.41
CA THR A 128 -9.90 -5.00 11.06
C THR A 128 -8.38 -5.11 11.00
N GLN A 129 -7.82 -6.04 11.76
CA GLN A 129 -6.37 -6.27 11.80
C GLN A 129 -5.87 -7.04 10.57
N GLU A 130 -6.70 -7.88 9.97
CA GLU A 130 -6.32 -8.68 8.81
C GLU A 130 -7.44 -8.80 7.78
N PHE A 131 -7.09 -8.58 6.52
CA PHE A 131 -7.94 -8.89 5.36
C PHE A 131 -7.37 -10.08 4.60
N LYS A 132 -8.25 -10.85 3.95
CA LYS A 132 -7.94 -11.99 3.10
C LYS A 132 -8.40 -11.73 1.68
N THR A 133 -7.73 -12.37 0.73
CA THR A 133 -8.09 -12.35 -0.69
C THR A 133 -7.79 -13.72 -1.30
N ASP A 134 -8.54 -14.07 -2.33
CA ASP A 134 -8.27 -15.19 -3.23
C ASP A 134 -8.04 -14.74 -4.70
N ASP A 135 -8.01 -13.43 -4.95
CA ASP A 135 -7.97 -12.82 -6.29
C ASP A 135 -6.84 -11.79 -6.48
N TYR A 136 -5.71 -11.99 -5.77
CA TYR A 136 -4.56 -11.09 -5.72
C TYR A 136 -4.86 -9.72 -5.10
N GLY A 137 -5.87 -9.61 -4.25
CA GLY A 137 -6.21 -8.36 -3.57
C GLY A 137 -6.96 -7.38 -4.47
N ARG A 138 -7.61 -7.87 -5.53
CA ARG A 138 -8.60 -7.08 -6.26
C ARG A 138 -9.84 -6.89 -5.40
N THR A 139 -10.14 -7.89 -4.58
CA THR A 139 -11.11 -7.83 -3.49
C THR A 139 -10.45 -8.24 -2.18
N TRP A 140 -10.90 -7.63 -1.10
CA TRP A 140 -10.41 -7.86 0.26
C TRP A 140 -11.60 -8.10 1.17
N GLU A 141 -11.59 -9.24 1.85
CA GLU A 141 -12.59 -9.62 2.84
C GLU A 141 -12.00 -9.56 4.25
N ARG A 142 -12.80 -9.15 5.23
CA ARG A 142 -12.32 -9.12 6.62
C ARG A 142 -12.10 -10.54 7.10
N ASP A 143 -10.97 -10.80 7.75
CA ASP A 143 -10.78 -12.05 8.45
C ASP A 143 -11.51 -12.04 9.79
N THR A 144 -12.71 -12.65 9.83
CA THR A 144 -13.50 -12.75 11.06
C THR A 144 -12.96 -13.78 12.05
N SER A 145 -11.98 -14.60 11.65
CA SER A 145 -11.33 -15.56 12.56
C SER A 145 -10.30 -14.91 13.47
N ASN A 146 -9.85 -13.70 13.14
CA ASN A 146 -8.96 -12.88 13.93
C ASN A 146 -9.61 -11.51 14.22
N PRO A 147 -10.74 -11.48 14.95
CA PRO A 147 -11.33 -10.20 15.34
C PRO A 147 -10.34 -9.49 16.27
N TYR A 148 -10.16 -8.19 16.10
CA TYR A 148 -9.40 -7.39 17.04
C TYR A 148 -9.97 -7.60 18.45
N VAL A 149 -9.25 -8.35 19.29
CA VAL A 149 -9.60 -8.58 20.69
C VAL A 149 -9.05 -7.40 21.47
N GLY A 150 -9.88 -6.38 21.67
CA GLY A 150 -9.56 -5.18 22.45
C GLY A 150 -9.27 -5.41 23.95
N SER A 151 -8.67 -6.53 24.35
CA SER A 151 -8.39 -6.88 25.74
C SER A 151 -6.97 -7.38 26.07
N GLN A 152 -5.95 -7.16 25.22
CA GLN A 152 -4.56 -7.50 25.58
C GLN A 152 -3.54 -6.34 25.61
N ALA A 153 -3.94 -5.08 25.43
CA ALA A 153 -3.04 -3.94 25.61
C ALA A 153 -3.14 -3.31 27.02
N ALA A 154 -3.01 -4.13 28.06
CA ALA A 154 -2.54 -3.69 29.36
C ALA A 154 -1.15 -4.30 29.56
N GLY A 155 -0.11 -3.73 28.93
CA GLY A 155 1.25 -4.25 29.15
C GLY A 155 2.35 -3.91 28.13
N ALA A 156 2.08 -3.22 27.03
CA ALA A 156 3.14 -2.81 26.10
C ALA A 156 3.65 -1.40 26.45
N SER A 157 4.82 -1.39 27.08
CA SER A 157 5.58 -0.21 27.48
C SER A 157 5.92 0.69 26.29
N LEU A 158 5.70 2.00 26.46
CA LEU A 158 6.30 3.04 25.63
C LEU A 158 7.82 2.83 25.59
N ARG A 159 8.37 2.60 24.40
CA ARG A 159 9.74 3.02 24.10
C ARG A 159 9.67 4.24 23.21
N VAL A 160 9.91 5.37 23.84
CA VAL A 160 10.28 6.63 23.20
C VAL A 160 11.69 6.43 22.63
N TYR A 161 11.87 6.73 21.34
CA TYR A 161 13.14 7.16 20.78
C TYR A 161 13.05 8.65 20.51
#